data_AF-A0A959WF49-F1
#
_entry.id   AF-A0A959WF49-F1
#
_cell.length_a   1.000
_cell.length_b   1.000
_cell.length_c   1.000
_cell.angle_alpha   90.00
_cell.angle_beta   90.00
_cell.angle_gamma   90.00
#
_symmetry.space_group_name_H-M   'P 1'
#
loop_
_entity.id
_entity.type
_entity.pdbx_description
1 polymer ?
#
loop_
_entity_poly.entity_id
_entity_poly.type
_entity_poly.pdbx_seq_one_letter_code
_entity_poly.pdbx_strand_id
1 'polypeptide(L)'
;MPAPDGQEYYSGLRGKIGHEICGAIRESGLVAEGDTGVVLISGGADSVALLRGLTGILGPESLVALHVNYGLREAAGADEDLVREICAELGVELVVHQAGKPAGNVQAWARAMRLEEAERLRADRMMDWIAVGHNRSDQAETMLYRLAVSPGVRSLLAMPPRSGRVIRPLLGLDGKQIRFLLGQVSSYTRDSSNEDPGFARNRVRHRILPEMRGLNSKADLNLVRTRAELEEDEEAFAALVMAALPESPWQPEEGIGGEILEHKPAAVRRRILRWLAERILDRPVAVTRELTEEVLRLLGEPEGGALDLGGGDQFVIRRGRVEVVSGGGSGGGDIPGAVAVPLESGSVWFGEWEIRVGRTDEPAARSGFGNPWNAFLDDQALLEWLIESSPGPDDLLLTLRSWRAGDRIEPLGMSGSKKLQDVFTDALVPAPRRRTWPVLAVGETVIWVPGLVRSKHLLIGGPEKPVLRLQATPPFPI
;
A
#
# COMPACT_ATOMS: atom_id res chain seq x y z
N MET A 1 -31.39 -4.30 -19.46
CA MET A 1 -32.09 -4.60 -20.74
C MET A 1 -31.58 -5.94 -21.23
N PRO A 2 -32.41 -6.83 -21.81
CA PRO A 2 -31.84 -8.00 -22.49
C PRO A 2 -31.01 -7.50 -23.68
N ALA A 3 -29.75 -7.92 -23.74
CA ALA A 3 -28.84 -7.59 -24.83
C ALA A 3 -29.27 -8.33 -26.11
N PRO A 4 -28.97 -7.80 -27.32
CA PRO A 4 -29.50 -8.34 -28.57
C PRO A 4 -28.93 -9.74 -28.84
N ASP A 5 -29.81 -10.69 -29.12
CA ASP A 5 -29.47 -11.99 -29.70
C ASP A 5 -28.81 -11.78 -31.07
N GLY A 6 -27.60 -12.33 -31.28
CA GLY A 6 -27.11 -12.60 -32.63
C GLY A 6 -25.68 -12.22 -33.02
N GLN A 7 -24.77 -11.88 -32.11
CA GLN A 7 -23.34 -11.79 -32.48
C GLN A 7 -22.65 -13.14 -32.33
N GLU A 8 -22.17 -13.69 -33.45
CA GLU A 8 -21.27 -14.85 -33.49
C GLU A 8 -20.02 -14.55 -32.65
N TYR A 9 -19.90 -15.24 -31.52
CA TYR A 9 -18.70 -15.20 -30.68
C TYR A 9 -17.52 -15.76 -31.47
N TYR A 10 -16.47 -14.94 -31.67
CA TYR A 10 -15.19 -15.41 -32.21
C TYR A 10 -14.63 -16.55 -31.35
N SER A 11 -14.68 -17.75 -31.93
CA SER A 11 -14.04 -19.06 -31.69
C SER A 11 -13.53 -19.55 -30.32
N GLY A 12 -13.41 -18.76 -29.24
CA GLY A 12 -12.74 -19.19 -28.00
C GLY A 12 -13.63 -19.61 -26.81
N LEU A 13 -14.90 -19.16 -26.78
CA LEU A 13 -15.88 -19.50 -25.73
C LEU A 13 -17.27 -19.63 -26.38
N ARG A 14 -17.73 -20.86 -26.67
CA ARG A 14 -19.05 -21.09 -27.27
C ARG A 14 -20.15 -21.29 -26.22
N GLY A 15 -21.40 -20.95 -26.58
CA GLY A 15 -22.58 -21.22 -25.76
C GLY A 15 -22.68 -20.38 -24.48
N LYS A 16 -23.30 -20.94 -23.44
CA LYS A 16 -23.59 -20.26 -22.16
C LYS A 16 -22.35 -19.68 -21.48
N ILE A 17 -21.19 -20.30 -21.69
CA ILE A 17 -19.91 -19.93 -21.05
C ILE A 17 -19.38 -18.60 -21.61
N GLY A 18 -19.37 -18.46 -22.94
CA GLY A 18 -19.01 -17.21 -23.61
C GLY A 18 -19.98 -16.09 -23.25
N HIS A 19 -21.27 -16.41 -23.15
CA HIS A 19 -22.28 -15.44 -22.74
C HIS A 19 -22.07 -14.93 -21.32
N GLU A 20 -21.73 -15.78 -20.35
CA GLU A 20 -21.52 -15.35 -18.95
C GLU A 20 -20.24 -14.53 -18.76
N ILE A 21 -19.10 -14.98 -19.30
CA ILE A 21 -17.82 -14.25 -19.13
C ILE A 21 -17.82 -12.96 -19.95
N CYS A 22 -18.21 -13.01 -21.23
CA CYS A 22 -18.24 -11.81 -22.06
C CYS A 22 -19.34 -10.85 -21.59
N GLY A 23 -20.48 -11.38 -21.13
CA GLY A 23 -21.56 -10.60 -20.54
C GLY A 23 -21.07 -9.81 -19.32
N ALA A 24 -20.41 -10.46 -18.37
CA ALA A 24 -19.88 -9.78 -17.19
C ALA A 24 -18.82 -8.72 -17.53
N ILE A 25 -17.95 -8.98 -18.52
CA ILE A 25 -16.96 -7.99 -18.98
C ILE A 25 -17.67 -6.78 -19.60
N ARG A 26 -18.69 -6.97 -20.43
CA ARG A 26 -19.48 -5.88 -21.01
C ARG A 26 -20.26 -5.09 -19.95
N GLU A 27 -20.89 -5.79 -19.01
CA GLU A 27 -21.61 -5.19 -17.88
C GLU A 27 -20.71 -4.35 -16.97
N SER A 28 -19.40 -4.63 -16.95
CA SER A 28 -18.45 -3.81 -16.20
C SER A 28 -18.33 -2.37 -16.73
N GLY A 29 -18.66 -2.12 -18.00
CA GLY A 29 -18.51 -0.82 -18.65
C GLY A 29 -17.06 -0.33 -18.78
N LEU A 30 -16.07 -1.20 -18.53
CA LEU A 30 -14.65 -0.84 -18.53
C LEU A 30 -13.98 -0.93 -19.90
N VAL A 31 -14.68 -1.53 -20.87
CA VAL A 31 -14.18 -1.82 -22.22
C VAL A 31 -15.23 -1.41 -23.24
N ALA A 32 -14.82 -0.64 -24.24
CA ALA A 32 -15.64 -0.27 -25.38
C ALA A 32 -15.21 -1.01 -26.66
N GLU A 33 -16.10 -1.10 -27.64
CA GLU A 33 -15.73 -1.63 -28.97
C GLU A 33 -14.61 -0.77 -29.58
N GLY A 34 -13.58 -1.42 -30.11
CA GLY A 34 -12.40 -0.77 -30.69
C GLY A 34 -11.29 -0.42 -29.69
N ASP A 35 -11.51 -0.64 -28.39
CA ASP A 35 -10.44 -0.51 -27.39
C ASP A 35 -9.30 -1.50 -27.66
N THR A 36 -8.08 -1.07 -27.39
CA THR A 36 -6.88 -1.91 -27.42
C THR A 36 -6.28 -2.03 -26.03
N GLY A 37 -5.75 -3.21 -25.66
CA GLY A 37 -5.24 -3.39 -24.31
C GLY A 37 -4.23 -4.51 -24.09
N VAL A 38 -3.45 -4.33 -23.03
CA VAL A 38 -2.53 -5.35 -22.51
C VAL A 38 -3.27 -6.22 -21.50
N VAL A 39 -3.23 -7.54 -21.66
CA VAL A 39 -3.86 -8.50 -20.74
C VAL A 39 -2.78 -9.22 -19.95
N LEU A 40 -2.77 -9.05 -18.62
CA LEU A 40 -1.86 -9.78 -17.75
C LEU A 40 -2.31 -11.22 -17.56
N ILE A 41 -1.51 -12.17 -18.06
CA ILE A 41 -1.82 -13.60 -18.03
C ILE A 41 -0.82 -14.40 -17.19
N SER A 42 -1.31 -15.19 -16.24
CA SER A 42 -0.49 -16.06 -15.38
C SER A 42 -0.65 -17.55 -15.66
N GLY A 43 -1.55 -17.93 -16.57
CA GLY A 43 -1.94 -19.33 -16.80
C GLY A 43 -3.01 -19.85 -15.83
N GLY A 44 -3.32 -19.09 -14.77
CA GLY A 44 -4.40 -19.40 -13.83
C GLY A 44 -5.78 -19.08 -14.42
N ALA A 45 -6.81 -19.76 -13.90
CA ALA A 45 -8.19 -19.66 -14.38
C ALA A 45 -8.67 -18.21 -14.59
N ASP A 46 -8.52 -17.33 -13.60
CA ASP A 46 -9.07 -15.98 -13.71
C ASP A 46 -8.43 -15.17 -14.86
N SER A 47 -7.13 -15.34 -15.07
CA SER A 47 -6.41 -14.66 -16.15
C SER A 47 -6.72 -15.23 -17.54
N VAL A 48 -6.95 -16.55 -17.63
CA VAL A 48 -7.36 -17.22 -18.88
C VAL A 48 -8.79 -16.84 -19.26
N ALA A 49 -9.70 -16.76 -18.27
CA ALA A 49 -11.08 -16.32 -18.47
C ALA A 49 -11.12 -14.88 -18.97
N LEU A 50 -10.31 -14.01 -18.37
CA LEU A 50 -10.17 -12.62 -18.79
C LEU A 50 -9.72 -12.53 -20.25
N LEU A 51 -8.63 -13.24 -20.61
CA LEU A 51 -8.10 -13.19 -21.97
C LEU A 51 -9.11 -13.70 -23.00
N ARG A 52 -9.70 -14.89 -22.77
CA ARG A 52 -10.71 -15.46 -23.67
C ARG A 52 -11.93 -14.57 -23.81
N GLY A 53 -12.41 -14.00 -22.71
CA GLY A 53 -13.55 -13.09 -22.70
C GLY A 53 -13.29 -11.80 -23.47
N LEU A 54 -12.15 -11.15 -23.25
CA LEU A 54 -11.75 -9.95 -23.99
C LEU A 54 -11.54 -10.25 -25.48
N THR A 55 -10.93 -11.39 -25.82
CA THR A 55 -10.73 -11.81 -27.22
C THR A 55 -12.08 -11.98 -27.93
N GLY A 56 -13.07 -12.57 -27.26
CA GLY A 56 -14.42 -12.71 -27.81
C GLY A 56 -15.20 -11.40 -27.97
N ILE A 57 -14.77 -10.32 -27.30
CA ILE A 57 -15.42 -8.99 -27.38
C ILE A 57 -14.71 -8.08 -28.39
N LEU A 58 -13.38 -8.05 -28.37
CA LEU A 58 -12.57 -7.06 -29.08
C LEU A 58 -11.84 -7.62 -30.30
N GLY A 59 -11.79 -8.94 -30.45
CA GLY A 59 -10.90 -9.60 -31.41
C GLY A 59 -9.47 -9.75 -30.88
N PRO A 60 -8.73 -10.77 -31.35
CA PRO A 60 -7.37 -11.03 -30.89
C PRO A 60 -6.36 -9.94 -31.27
N GLU A 61 -6.58 -9.24 -32.39
CA GLU A 61 -5.72 -8.16 -32.89
C GLU A 61 -5.71 -6.91 -32.01
N SER A 62 -6.74 -6.74 -31.20
CA SER A 62 -6.88 -5.61 -30.26
C SER A 62 -6.12 -5.84 -28.95
N LEU A 63 -5.54 -7.03 -28.76
CA LEU A 63 -4.99 -7.47 -27.49
C LEU A 63 -3.53 -7.89 -27.61
N VAL A 64 -2.77 -7.60 -26.56
CA VAL A 64 -1.45 -8.20 -26.33
C VAL A 64 -1.45 -8.86 -24.95
N ALA A 65 -1.16 -10.15 -24.90
CA ALA A 65 -1.02 -10.88 -23.66
C ALA A 65 0.41 -10.69 -23.11
N LEU A 66 0.53 -10.36 -21.82
CA LEU A 66 1.81 -10.28 -21.12
C LEU A 66 1.89 -11.35 -20.04
N HIS A 67 2.85 -12.26 -20.19
CA HIS A 67 3.25 -13.22 -19.16
C HIS A 67 4.57 -12.80 -18.53
N VAL A 68 4.64 -12.82 -17.20
CA VAL A 68 5.87 -12.55 -16.46
C VAL A 68 6.32 -13.85 -15.82
N ASN A 69 7.39 -14.44 -16.36
CA ASN A 69 7.99 -15.64 -15.80
C ASN A 69 9.07 -15.24 -14.79
N TYR A 70 8.81 -15.55 -13.52
CA TYR A 70 9.73 -15.24 -12.42
C TYR A 70 10.84 -16.28 -12.23
N GLY A 71 10.76 -17.45 -12.86
CA GLY A 71 11.72 -18.53 -12.68
C GLY A 71 11.83 -19.05 -11.23
N LEU A 72 10.82 -18.79 -10.39
CA LEU A 72 10.84 -19.10 -8.96
C LEU A 72 10.34 -20.51 -8.63
N ARG A 73 9.66 -21.17 -9.56
CA ARG A 73 9.03 -22.49 -9.37
C ARG A 73 9.51 -23.44 -10.47
N GLU A 74 9.64 -24.73 -10.14
CA GLU A 74 9.89 -25.77 -11.15
C GLU A 74 8.76 -25.81 -12.20
N ALA A 75 7.52 -25.52 -11.79
CA ALA A 75 6.36 -25.44 -12.67
C ALA A 75 6.33 -24.19 -13.57
N ALA A 76 7.24 -23.21 -13.40
CA ALA A 76 7.19 -21.96 -14.14
C ALA A 76 7.37 -22.14 -15.66
N GLY A 77 8.12 -23.17 -16.07
CA GLY A 77 8.23 -23.55 -17.49
C GLY A 77 6.90 -24.06 -18.05
N ALA A 78 6.24 -24.98 -17.33
CA ALA A 78 4.95 -25.52 -17.73
C ALA A 78 3.83 -24.46 -17.75
N ASP A 79 3.88 -23.49 -16.83
CA ASP A 79 2.95 -22.34 -16.83
C ASP A 79 3.15 -21.48 -18.08
N GLU A 80 4.40 -21.22 -18.47
CA GLU A 80 4.72 -20.47 -19.67
C GLU A 80 4.27 -21.21 -20.94
N ASP A 81 4.53 -22.52 -21.03
CA ASP A 81 4.13 -23.36 -22.16
C ASP A 81 2.60 -23.36 -22.34
N LEU A 82 1.86 -23.51 -21.24
CA LEU A 82 0.40 -23.44 -21.27
C LEU A 82 -0.10 -22.06 -21.74
N VAL A 83 0.52 -20.98 -21.29
CA VAL A 83 0.16 -19.62 -21.73
C VAL A 83 0.46 -19.43 -23.22
N ARG A 84 1.58 -19.98 -23.72
CA ARG A 84 1.91 -19.98 -25.15
C ARG A 84 0.86 -20.72 -25.98
N GLU A 85 0.45 -21.90 -25.54
CA GLU A 85 -0.60 -22.68 -26.19
C GLU A 85 -1.93 -21.91 -26.25
N ILE A 86 -2.36 -21.33 -25.12
CA ILE A 86 -3.62 -20.56 -25.06
C ILE A 86 -3.57 -19.32 -25.96
N CYS A 87 -2.46 -18.58 -25.98
CA CYS A 87 -2.36 -17.38 -26.84
C CYS A 87 -2.32 -17.77 -28.32
N ALA A 88 -1.64 -18.87 -28.68
CA ALA A 88 -1.62 -19.39 -30.05
C ALA A 88 -3.01 -19.87 -30.50
N GLU A 89 -3.76 -20.55 -29.63
CA GLU A 89 -5.15 -20.97 -29.90
C GLU A 89 -6.06 -19.77 -30.18
N LEU A 90 -5.88 -18.69 -29.41
CA LEU A 90 -6.70 -17.47 -29.53
C LEU A 90 -6.24 -16.53 -30.63
N GLY A 91 -5.04 -16.72 -31.18
CA GLY A 91 -4.42 -15.80 -32.15
C GLY A 91 -3.95 -14.47 -31.53
N VAL A 92 -3.78 -14.41 -30.21
CA VAL A 92 -3.34 -13.21 -29.48
C VAL A 92 -1.81 -13.16 -29.41
N GLU A 93 -1.22 -11.99 -29.66
CA GLU A 93 0.23 -11.79 -29.46
C GLU A 93 0.60 -12.02 -27.99
N LEU A 94 1.63 -12.84 -27.75
CA LEU A 94 2.17 -13.09 -26.41
C LEU A 94 3.56 -12.50 -26.26
N VAL A 95 3.70 -11.59 -25.31
CA VAL A 95 4.98 -11.10 -24.80
C VAL A 95 5.31 -11.84 -23.50
N VAL A 96 6.48 -12.46 -23.45
CA VAL A 96 7.00 -13.12 -22.23
C VAL A 96 8.17 -12.31 -21.69
N HIS A 97 8.03 -11.84 -20.46
CA HIS A 97 9.09 -11.16 -19.72
C HIS A 97 9.76 -12.11 -18.71
N GLN A 98 11.08 -12.27 -18.82
CA GLN A 98 11.88 -13.04 -17.87
C GLN A 98 12.39 -12.12 -16.76
N ALA A 99 11.74 -12.23 -15.60
CA ALA A 99 11.86 -11.28 -14.49
C ALA A 99 13.17 -11.34 -13.70
N GLY A 100 13.98 -12.39 -13.87
CA GLY A 100 15.21 -12.59 -13.11
C GLY A 100 14.96 -12.88 -11.62
N LYS A 101 15.97 -12.62 -10.77
CA LYS A 101 15.89 -12.92 -9.32
C LYS A 101 15.42 -11.69 -8.51
N PRO A 102 14.50 -11.87 -7.56
CA PRO A 102 14.03 -10.79 -6.69
C PRO A 102 15.13 -10.28 -5.76
N ALA A 103 15.11 -8.98 -5.48
CA ALA A 103 15.84 -8.38 -4.36
C ALA A 103 14.88 -8.03 -3.21
N GLY A 104 14.56 -8.98 -2.33
CA GLY A 104 13.72 -8.73 -1.13
C GLY A 104 12.38 -9.46 -1.15
N ASN A 105 11.29 -8.80 -0.73
CA ASN A 105 9.96 -9.41 -0.67
C ASN A 105 9.49 -9.81 -2.08
N VAL A 106 9.51 -11.11 -2.33
CA VAL A 106 9.22 -11.73 -3.63
C VAL A 106 7.83 -11.36 -4.13
N GLN A 107 6.81 -11.34 -3.27
CA GLN A 107 5.43 -11.04 -3.68
C GLN A 107 5.23 -9.57 -4.05
N ALA A 108 5.77 -8.66 -3.24
CA ALA A 108 5.68 -7.22 -3.50
C ALA A 108 6.47 -6.83 -4.76
N TRP A 109 7.69 -7.36 -4.90
CA TRP A 109 8.50 -7.20 -6.10
C TRP A 109 7.81 -7.76 -7.35
N ALA A 110 7.29 -8.99 -7.27
CA ALA A 110 6.61 -9.64 -8.40
C ALA A 110 5.39 -8.84 -8.86
N ARG A 111 4.64 -8.26 -7.91
CA ARG A 111 3.48 -7.41 -8.21
C ARG A 111 3.90 -6.08 -8.85
N ALA A 112 4.93 -5.42 -8.32
CA ALA A 112 5.41 -4.14 -8.84
C ALA A 112 5.93 -4.28 -10.28
N MET A 113 6.85 -5.22 -10.50
CA MET A 113 7.46 -5.45 -11.81
C MET A 113 6.43 -5.93 -12.85
N ARG A 114 5.43 -6.73 -12.47
CA ARG A 114 4.35 -7.10 -13.39
C ARG A 114 3.59 -5.89 -13.93
N LEU A 115 3.28 -4.92 -13.07
CA LEU A 115 2.54 -3.74 -13.46
C LEU A 115 3.44 -2.74 -14.21
N GLU A 116 4.71 -2.63 -13.83
CA GLU A 116 5.70 -1.80 -14.52
C GLU A 116 5.92 -2.28 -15.96
N GLU A 117 6.11 -3.60 -16.14
CA GLU A 117 6.29 -4.18 -17.48
C GLU A 117 5.03 -4.07 -18.33
N ALA A 118 3.85 -4.24 -17.72
CA ALA A 118 2.58 -4.03 -18.41
C ALA A 118 2.40 -2.57 -18.85
N GLU A 119 2.78 -1.61 -18.02
CA GLU A 119 2.71 -0.18 -18.36
C GLU A 119 3.71 0.20 -19.44
N ARG A 120 4.93 -0.35 -19.39
CA ARG A 120 5.93 -0.19 -20.46
C ARG A 120 5.38 -0.69 -21.80
N LEU A 121 4.87 -1.92 -21.84
CA LEU A 121 4.30 -2.51 -23.05
C LEU A 121 3.08 -1.72 -23.55
N ARG A 122 2.19 -1.31 -22.65
CA ARG A 122 1.02 -0.48 -22.98
C ARG A 122 1.45 0.85 -23.60
N ALA A 123 2.44 1.52 -23.03
CA ALA A 123 2.95 2.79 -23.54
C ALA A 123 3.64 2.63 -24.90
N ASP A 124 4.52 1.63 -25.04
CA ASP A 124 5.26 1.35 -26.28
C ASP A 124 4.33 1.01 -27.45
N ARG A 125 3.18 0.39 -27.16
CA ARG A 125 2.16 0.00 -28.14
C ARG A 125 0.99 1.00 -28.23
N MET A 126 1.02 2.09 -27.46
CA MET A 126 -0.04 3.10 -27.37
C MET A 126 -1.44 2.52 -27.10
N MET A 127 -1.52 1.50 -26.25
CA MET A 127 -2.79 0.83 -25.91
C MET A 127 -3.56 1.57 -24.81
N ASP A 128 -4.88 1.36 -24.76
CA ASP A 128 -5.78 2.15 -23.91
C ASP A 128 -5.68 1.79 -22.42
N TRP A 129 -5.48 0.50 -22.12
CA TRP A 129 -5.53 -0.02 -20.76
C TRP A 129 -4.71 -1.30 -20.54
N ILE A 130 -4.60 -1.68 -19.25
CA ILE A 130 -4.04 -2.95 -18.77
C ILE A 130 -5.15 -3.70 -18.02
N ALA A 131 -5.47 -4.93 -18.41
CA ALA A 131 -6.47 -5.75 -17.72
C ALA A 131 -5.82 -6.79 -16.81
N VAL A 132 -6.38 -6.96 -15.60
CA VAL A 132 -5.99 -7.99 -14.62
C VAL A 132 -7.18 -8.83 -14.17
N GLY A 133 -6.95 -10.14 -14.01
CA GLY A 133 -7.99 -11.12 -13.68
C GLY A 133 -8.39 -11.15 -12.20
N HIS A 134 -8.63 -10.00 -11.56
CA HIS A 134 -9.21 -9.99 -10.21
C HIS A 134 -10.72 -10.23 -10.28
N ASN A 135 -11.26 -11.04 -9.37
CA ASN A 135 -12.67 -11.43 -9.34
C ASN A 135 -13.38 -11.01 -8.03
N ARG A 136 -14.65 -11.40 -7.88
CA ARG A 136 -15.48 -11.13 -6.69
C ARG A 136 -14.90 -11.67 -5.39
N SER A 137 -14.26 -12.84 -5.42
CA SER A 137 -13.61 -13.41 -4.24
C SER A 137 -12.40 -12.57 -3.80
N ASP A 138 -11.60 -12.07 -4.75
CA ASP A 138 -10.47 -11.17 -4.43
C ASP A 138 -10.93 -9.84 -3.82
N GLN A 139 -12.12 -9.34 -4.23
CA GLN A 139 -12.74 -8.17 -3.61
C GLN A 139 -13.13 -8.43 -2.17
N ALA A 140 -13.84 -9.53 -1.90
CA ALA A 140 -14.23 -9.91 -0.55
C ALA A 140 -13.00 -10.05 0.36
N GLU A 141 -11.95 -10.71 -0.13
CA GLU A 141 -10.67 -10.82 0.59
C GLU A 141 -10.04 -9.46 0.88
N THR A 142 -9.99 -8.58 -0.13
CA THR A 142 -9.39 -7.25 0.02
C THR A 142 -10.19 -6.37 0.97
N MET A 143 -11.52 -6.42 0.90
CA MET A 143 -12.43 -5.69 1.78
C MET A 143 -12.23 -6.08 3.24
N LEU A 144 -12.25 -7.39 3.55
CA LEU A 144 -12.06 -7.89 4.91
C LEU A 144 -10.65 -7.62 5.44
N TYR A 145 -9.63 -7.80 4.59
CA TYR A 145 -8.26 -7.46 4.96
C TYR A 145 -8.15 -5.98 5.33
N ARG A 146 -8.66 -5.08 4.47
CA ARG A 146 -8.60 -3.63 4.72
C ARG A 146 -9.41 -3.20 5.92
N LEU A 147 -10.58 -3.80 6.16
CA LEU A 147 -11.36 -3.56 7.36
C LEU A 147 -10.55 -3.88 8.63
N ALA A 148 -9.74 -4.94 8.61
CA ALA A 148 -8.92 -5.35 9.74
C ALA A 148 -7.68 -4.45 9.96
N VAL A 149 -7.14 -3.81 8.92
CA VAL A 149 -5.87 -3.06 9.01
C VAL A 149 -6.00 -1.55 8.77
N SER A 150 -7.19 -1.06 8.40
CA SER A 150 -7.40 0.35 8.07
C SER A 150 -8.79 0.83 8.49
N PRO A 151 -8.89 1.89 9.32
CA PRO A 151 -10.18 2.42 9.74
C PRO A 151 -10.90 3.17 8.61
N GLY A 152 -12.23 3.21 8.68
CA GLY A 152 -13.08 4.08 7.85
C GLY A 152 -13.74 3.41 6.65
N VAL A 153 -14.84 4.00 6.17
CA VAL A 153 -15.70 3.44 5.10
C VAL A 153 -14.96 3.20 3.78
N ARG A 154 -13.96 4.02 3.45
CA ARG A 154 -13.14 3.83 2.23
C ARG A 154 -12.34 2.53 2.24
N SER A 155 -12.05 1.95 3.42
CA SER A 155 -11.37 0.66 3.51
C SER A 155 -12.26 -0.47 2.95
N LEU A 156 -13.58 -0.31 3.03
CA LEU A 156 -14.59 -1.24 2.51
C LEU A 156 -14.72 -1.19 0.98
N LEU A 157 -14.32 -0.09 0.34
CA LEU A 157 -14.32 0.06 -1.12
C LEU A 157 -13.19 -0.71 -1.82
N ALA A 158 -12.36 -1.45 -1.09
CA ALA A 158 -11.44 -2.46 -1.62
C ALA A 158 -10.73 -2.07 -2.95
N MET A 159 -10.76 -2.89 -4.00
CA MET A 159 -10.14 -2.52 -5.28
C MET A 159 -11.14 -1.79 -6.18
N PRO A 160 -10.83 -0.61 -6.76
CA PRO A 160 -11.74 0.02 -7.71
C PRO A 160 -11.78 -0.76 -9.04
N PRO A 161 -12.89 -0.70 -9.82
CA PRO A 161 -12.95 -1.27 -11.17
C PRO A 161 -11.84 -0.76 -12.09
N ARG A 162 -11.50 0.53 -11.96
CA ARG A 162 -10.40 1.20 -12.69
C ARG A 162 -9.45 1.89 -11.72
N SER A 163 -8.15 1.77 -11.96
CA SER A 163 -7.09 2.47 -11.23
C SER A 163 -6.06 2.99 -12.24
N GLY A 164 -6.19 4.26 -12.64
CA GLY A 164 -5.46 4.79 -13.77
C GLY A 164 -5.77 3.99 -15.05
N ARG A 165 -4.74 3.42 -15.66
CA ARG A 165 -4.86 2.58 -16.87
C ARG A 165 -5.19 1.11 -16.56
N VAL A 166 -5.17 0.69 -15.30
CA VAL A 166 -5.45 -0.70 -14.91
C VAL A 166 -6.95 -0.91 -14.70
N ILE A 167 -7.55 -1.85 -15.43
CA ILE A 167 -8.95 -2.26 -15.34
C ILE A 167 -9.12 -3.68 -14.77
N ARG A 168 -10.25 -3.94 -14.13
CA ARG A 168 -10.59 -5.24 -13.50
C ARG A 168 -11.98 -5.72 -13.98
N PRO A 169 -12.09 -6.26 -15.20
CA PRO A 169 -13.41 -6.58 -15.78
C PRO A 169 -14.17 -7.71 -15.08
N LEU A 170 -13.47 -8.62 -14.38
CA LEU A 170 -14.09 -9.81 -13.76
C LEU A 170 -14.59 -9.59 -12.33
N LEU A 171 -14.60 -8.36 -11.80
CA LEU A 171 -14.97 -8.10 -10.40
C LEU A 171 -16.39 -8.55 -10.02
N GLY A 172 -17.31 -8.61 -10.99
CA GLY A 172 -18.68 -9.09 -10.77
C GLY A 172 -18.80 -10.61 -10.64
N LEU A 173 -17.83 -11.37 -11.14
CA LEU A 173 -17.89 -12.84 -11.24
C LEU A 173 -17.25 -13.54 -10.05
N ASP A 174 -17.86 -14.64 -9.61
CA ASP A 174 -17.28 -15.52 -8.58
C ASP A 174 -16.11 -16.31 -9.14
N GLY A 175 -14.98 -16.36 -8.42
CA GLY A 175 -13.86 -17.22 -8.78
C GLY A 175 -14.25 -18.70 -8.90
N LYS A 176 -15.23 -19.18 -8.11
CA LYS A 176 -15.74 -20.56 -8.27
C LYS A 176 -16.48 -20.74 -9.59
N GLN A 177 -17.29 -19.77 -9.98
CA GLN A 177 -18.01 -19.77 -11.25
C GLN A 177 -17.02 -19.71 -12.41
N ILE A 178 -16.01 -18.83 -12.35
CA ILE A 178 -14.95 -18.74 -13.35
C ILE A 178 -14.25 -20.10 -13.54
N ARG A 179 -13.82 -20.76 -12.46
CA ARG A 179 -13.18 -22.08 -12.54
C ARG A 179 -14.10 -23.17 -13.08
N PHE A 180 -15.38 -23.15 -12.72
CA PHE A 180 -16.38 -24.09 -13.23
C PHE A 180 -16.58 -23.90 -14.74
N LEU A 181 -16.77 -22.65 -15.18
CA LEU A 181 -16.95 -22.27 -16.58
C LEU A 181 -15.73 -22.64 -17.43
N LEU A 182 -14.52 -22.29 -16.96
CA LEU A 182 -13.30 -22.60 -17.69
C LEU A 182 -12.95 -24.08 -17.73
N GLY A 183 -13.23 -24.82 -16.65
CA GLY A 183 -12.94 -26.26 -16.60
C GLY A 183 -13.66 -27.08 -17.67
N GLN A 184 -14.63 -26.48 -18.38
CA GLN A 184 -15.37 -27.10 -19.49
C GLN A 184 -14.72 -26.83 -20.86
N VAL A 185 -13.81 -25.86 -20.97
CA VAL A 185 -13.37 -25.30 -22.26
C VAL A 185 -11.87 -25.04 -22.38
N SER A 186 -11.13 -24.99 -21.28
CA SER A 186 -9.70 -24.70 -21.30
C SER A 186 -8.98 -25.41 -20.15
N SER A 187 -7.81 -25.95 -20.46
CA SER A 187 -6.81 -26.22 -19.44
C SER A 187 -6.35 -24.90 -18.81
N TYR A 188 -6.07 -24.92 -17.52
CA TYR A 188 -5.48 -23.82 -16.77
C TYR A 188 -4.60 -24.40 -15.65
N THR A 189 -3.55 -23.69 -15.27
CA THR A 189 -2.73 -24.08 -14.12
C THR A 189 -3.55 -23.93 -12.85
N ARG A 190 -3.63 -25.00 -12.04
CA ARG A 190 -4.08 -24.87 -10.65
C ARG A 190 -2.97 -24.19 -9.85
N ASP A 191 -3.20 -22.92 -9.52
CA ASP A 191 -2.23 -22.13 -8.77
C ASP A 191 -1.97 -22.75 -7.39
N SER A 192 -0.76 -23.28 -7.18
CA SER A 192 -0.29 -23.83 -5.91
C SER A 192 0.34 -22.78 -4.98
N SER A 193 0.49 -21.51 -5.41
CA SER A 193 1.23 -20.52 -4.61
C SER A 193 0.44 -19.77 -3.53
N ASN A 194 -0.70 -20.30 -3.08
CA ASN A 194 -1.53 -19.63 -2.06
C ASN A 194 -1.49 -20.31 -0.67
N GLU A 195 -0.53 -21.20 -0.44
CA GLU A 195 -0.42 -22.01 0.79
C GLU A 195 0.59 -21.48 1.82
N ASP A 196 0.87 -20.18 1.88
CA ASP A 196 1.68 -19.61 2.99
C ASP A 196 0.78 -18.94 4.05
N PRO A 197 0.51 -19.58 5.21
CA PRO A 197 -0.37 -19.04 6.25
C PRO A 197 0.15 -17.75 6.92
N GLY A 198 1.39 -17.32 6.63
CA GLY A 198 2.05 -16.18 7.26
C GLY A 198 1.55 -14.80 6.81
N PHE A 199 0.93 -14.68 5.64
CA PHE A 199 0.43 -13.41 5.12
C PHE A 199 -1.03 -13.18 5.52
N ALA A 200 -1.35 -12.00 6.09
CA ALA A 200 -2.69 -11.66 6.60
C ALA A 200 -3.84 -11.95 5.62
N ARG A 201 -3.62 -11.84 4.30
CA ARG A 201 -4.61 -12.21 3.27
C ARG A 201 -4.90 -13.70 3.18
N ASN A 202 -3.90 -14.56 3.35
CA ASN A 202 -4.10 -16.01 3.35
C ASN A 202 -4.95 -16.45 4.55
N ARG A 203 -4.82 -15.76 5.68
CA ARG A 203 -5.72 -15.95 6.83
C ARG A 203 -7.17 -15.57 6.51
N VAL A 204 -7.38 -14.46 5.79
CA VAL A 204 -8.73 -14.07 5.33
C VAL A 204 -9.32 -15.13 4.39
N ARG A 205 -8.56 -15.57 3.39
CA ARG A 205 -8.98 -16.57 2.39
C ARG A 205 -9.30 -17.94 2.98
N HIS A 206 -8.42 -18.46 3.86
CA HIS A 206 -8.49 -19.85 4.33
C HIS A 206 -9.22 -20.03 5.66
N ARG A 207 -9.42 -18.97 6.44
CA ARG A 207 -10.12 -19.04 7.74
C ARG A 207 -11.37 -18.17 7.77
N ILE A 208 -11.24 -16.86 7.54
CA ILE A 208 -12.34 -15.92 7.77
C ILE A 208 -13.48 -16.09 6.75
N LEU A 209 -13.17 -16.11 5.45
CA LEU A 209 -14.19 -16.25 4.41
C LEU A 209 -14.94 -17.59 4.48
N PRO A 210 -14.28 -18.75 4.70
CA PRO A 210 -14.98 -20.01 4.92
C PRO A 210 -15.98 -19.97 6.08
N GLU A 211 -15.61 -19.39 7.22
CA GLU A 211 -16.52 -19.24 8.37
C GLU A 211 -17.71 -18.34 8.02
N MET A 212 -17.48 -17.21 7.36
CA MET A 212 -18.57 -16.33 6.88
C MET A 212 -19.50 -17.05 5.90
N ARG A 213 -18.96 -17.89 5.00
CA ARG A 213 -19.74 -18.71 4.08
C ARG A 213 -20.53 -19.80 4.80
N GLY A 214 -20.00 -20.31 5.92
CA GLY A 214 -20.71 -21.22 6.83
C GLY A 214 -21.92 -20.57 7.49
N LEU A 215 -21.83 -19.27 7.82
CA LEU A 215 -22.97 -18.48 8.31
C LEU A 215 -23.99 -18.19 7.20
N ASN A 216 -23.50 -17.82 6.01
CA ASN A 216 -24.36 -17.55 4.85
C ASN A 216 -23.63 -17.83 3.54
N SER A 217 -24.17 -18.73 2.72
CA SER A 217 -23.59 -19.10 1.42
C SER A 217 -23.46 -17.92 0.44
N LYS A 218 -24.16 -16.82 0.67
CA LYS A 218 -24.10 -15.57 -0.11
C LYS A 218 -23.16 -14.53 0.47
N ALA A 219 -22.32 -14.85 1.47
CA ALA A 219 -21.40 -13.90 2.13
C ALA A 219 -20.58 -13.05 1.14
N ASP A 220 -19.90 -13.68 0.17
CA ASP A 220 -19.13 -12.99 -0.86
C ASP A 220 -19.99 -12.02 -1.70
N LEU A 221 -21.21 -12.44 -2.06
CA LEU A 221 -22.14 -11.62 -2.83
C LEU A 221 -22.64 -10.43 -2.00
N ASN A 222 -22.92 -10.63 -0.71
CA ASN A 222 -23.33 -9.57 0.19
C ASN A 222 -22.23 -8.52 0.36
N LEU A 223 -20.97 -8.95 0.54
CA LEU A 223 -19.82 -8.03 0.63
C LEU A 223 -19.71 -7.14 -0.62
N VAL A 224 -19.87 -7.71 -1.81
CA VAL A 224 -19.79 -6.94 -3.06
C VAL A 224 -21.01 -6.05 -3.29
N ARG A 225 -22.22 -6.47 -2.89
CA ARG A 225 -23.41 -5.60 -2.92
C ARG A 225 -23.26 -4.42 -1.97
N THR A 226 -22.84 -4.67 -0.73
CA THR A 226 -22.54 -3.60 0.23
C THR A 226 -21.48 -2.64 -0.32
N ARG A 227 -20.44 -3.16 -1.00
CA ARG A 227 -19.45 -2.31 -1.64
C ARG A 227 -20.03 -1.45 -2.78
N ALA A 228 -20.94 -1.99 -3.60
CA ALA A 228 -21.60 -1.22 -4.65
C ALA A 228 -22.49 -0.09 -4.06
N GLU A 229 -23.27 -0.39 -3.03
CA GLU A 229 -24.07 0.62 -2.31
C GLU A 229 -23.17 1.72 -1.70
N LEU A 230 -22.04 1.33 -1.10
CA LEU A 230 -21.07 2.31 -0.57
C LEU A 230 -20.39 3.16 -1.65
N GLU A 231 -20.27 2.64 -2.87
CA GLU A 231 -19.71 3.36 -4.02
C GLU A 231 -20.72 4.40 -4.51
N GLU A 232 -21.99 4.03 -4.65
CA GLU A 232 -23.11 4.96 -4.93
C GLU A 232 -23.20 6.07 -3.85
N ASP A 233 -23.07 5.70 -2.58
CA ASP A 233 -23.03 6.66 -1.47
C ASP A 233 -21.86 7.64 -1.61
N GLU A 234 -20.63 7.18 -1.90
CA GLU A 234 -19.50 8.09 -2.09
C GLU A 234 -19.67 9.00 -3.31
N GLU A 235 -20.30 8.54 -4.40
CA GLU A 235 -20.64 9.40 -5.54
C GLU A 235 -21.63 10.50 -5.16
N ALA A 236 -22.70 10.15 -4.43
CA ALA A 236 -23.66 11.12 -3.91
C ALA A 236 -22.98 12.12 -2.95
N PHE A 237 -22.09 11.64 -2.07
CA PHE A 237 -21.32 12.52 -1.20
C PHE A 237 -20.33 13.42 -1.96
N ALA A 238 -19.71 12.92 -3.03
CA ALA A 238 -18.84 13.73 -3.87
C ALA A 238 -19.62 14.89 -4.51
N ALA A 239 -20.84 14.64 -5.00
CA ALA A 239 -21.73 15.68 -5.51
C ALA A 239 -22.08 16.72 -4.43
N LEU A 240 -22.38 16.28 -3.20
CA LEU A 240 -22.62 17.17 -2.06
C LEU A 240 -21.40 18.02 -1.68
N VAL A 241 -20.20 17.45 -1.76
CA VAL A 241 -18.95 18.20 -1.55
C VAL A 241 -18.82 19.27 -2.62
N MET A 242 -18.93 18.91 -3.90
CA MET A 242 -18.80 19.86 -5.00
C MET A 242 -19.81 21.01 -4.91
N ALA A 243 -21.07 20.72 -4.56
CA ALA A 243 -22.11 21.72 -4.36
C ALA A 243 -21.91 22.59 -3.10
N ALA A 244 -21.02 22.19 -2.19
CA ALA A 244 -20.67 22.96 -1.00
C ALA A 244 -19.45 23.85 -1.19
N LEU A 245 -18.66 23.67 -2.25
CA LEU A 245 -17.48 24.48 -2.51
C LEU A 245 -17.86 25.90 -2.93
N PRO A 246 -17.00 26.91 -2.66
CA PRO A 246 -17.23 28.27 -3.13
C PRO A 246 -17.35 28.36 -4.66
N GLU A 247 -18.14 29.33 -5.13
CA GLU A 247 -18.26 29.63 -6.56
C GLU A 247 -17.00 30.32 -7.12
N SER A 248 -16.84 30.27 -8.44
CA SER A 248 -15.73 30.92 -9.15
C SER A 248 -15.80 32.45 -9.03
N PRO A 249 -14.67 33.17 -8.86
CA PRO A 249 -13.29 32.68 -8.91
C PRO A 249 -12.72 32.36 -7.51
N TRP A 250 -12.82 31.08 -7.11
CA TRP A 250 -12.17 30.55 -5.92
C TRP A 250 -11.21 29.43 -6.30
N GLN A 251 -10.04 29.42 -5.66
CA GLN A 251 -9.05 28.37 -5.82
C GLN A 251 -8.89 27.56 -4.51
N PRO A 252 -8.67 26.23 -4.58
CA PRO A 252 -8.46 25.39 -3.39
C PRO A 252 -7.37 25.90 -2.43
N GLU A 253 -6.34 26.56 -2.96
CA GLU A 253 -5.21 27.13 -2.23
C GLU A 253 -5.64 28.26 -1.26
N GLU A 254 -6.80 28.89 -1.52
CA GLU A 254 -7.39 29.92 -0.66
C GLU A 254 -8.10 29.34 0.58
N GLY A 255 -8.17 28.00 0.68
CA GLY A 255 -8.82 27.30 1.77
C GLY A 255 -10.34 27.39 1.77
N ILE A 256 -10.96 26.72 2.74
CA ILE A 256 -12.41 26.67 2.96
C ILE A 256 -12.77 27.47 4.20
N GLY A 257 -13.74 28.38 4.08
CA GLY A 257 -14.28 29.12 5.22
C GLY A 257 -15.03 28.24 6.21
N GLY A 258 -14.88 28.52 7.51
CA GLY A 258 -15.56 27.79 8.58
C GLY A 258 -17.08 27.80 8.44
N GLU A 259 -17.64 28.89 7.90
CA GLU A 259 -19.07 29.06 7.63
C GLU A 259 -19.62 27.99 6.66
N ILE A 260 -18.79 27.52 5.73
CA ILE A 260 -19.15 26.43 4.81
C ILE A 260 -19.26 25.11 5.56
N LEU A 261 -18.41 24.89 6.57
CA LEU A 261 -18.40 23.66 7.35
C LEU A 261 -19.52 23.64 8.40
N GLU A 262 -19.76 24.74 9.10
CA GLU A 262 -20.74 24.85 10.19
C GLU A 262 -22.14 24.36 9.79
N HIS A 263 -22.59 24.75 8.59
CA HIS A 263 -23.94 24.45 8.09
C HIS A 263 -24.09 23.05 7.50
N LYS A 264 -23.02 22.25 7.46
CA LYS A 264 -23.04 20.93 6.81
C LYS A 264 -23.15 19.80 7.84
N PRO A 265 -23.78 18.67 7.49
CA PRO A 265 -23.71 17.47 8.31
C PRO A 265 -22.27 17.02 8.53
N ALA A 266 -21.98 16.38 9.68
CA ALA A 266 -20.62 15.96 10.04
C ALA A 266 -19.94 15.09 8.96
N ALA A 267 -20.71 14.23 8.31
CA ALA A 267 -20.23 13.38 7.21
C ALA A 267 -19.80 14.19 5.97
N VAL A 268 -20.43 15.32 5.70
CA VAL A 268 -20.10 16.22 4.58
C VAL A 268 -18.89 17.08 4.95
N ARG A 269 -18.84 17.65 6.17
CA ARG A 269 -17.67 18.42 6.66
C ARG A 269 -16.37 17.64 6.50
N ARG A 270 -16.32 16.41 7.01
CA ARG A 270 -15.15 15.54 6.93
C ARG A 270 -14.73 15.29 5.47
N ARG A 271 -15.70 15.17 4.56
CA ARG A 271 -15.42 14.94 3.12
C ARG A 271 -14.96 16.20 2.39
N ILE A 272 -15.45 17.38 2.77
CA ILE A 272 -14.94 18.67 2.27
C ILE A 272 -13.48 18.83 2.69
N LEU A 273 -13.16 18.64 3.97
CA LEU A 273 -11.79 18.73 4.49
C LEU A 273 -10.85 17.73 3.80
N ARG A 274 -11.29 16.48 3.66
CA ARG A 274 -10.52 15.46 2.93
C ARG A 274 -10.32 15.83 1.47
N TRP A 275 -11.37 16.28 0.77
CA TRP A 275 -11.27 16.70 -0.62
C TRP A 275 -10.27 17.84 -0.79
N LEU A 276 -10.30 18.83 0.10
CA LEU A 276 -9.35 19.95 0.10
C LEU A 276 -7.91 19.46 0.25
N ALA A 277 -7.67 18.58 1.23
CA ALA A 277 -6.35 18.01 1.49
C ALA A 277 -5.85 17.13 0.33
N GLU A 278 -6.68 16.22 -0.17
CA GLU A 278 -6.31 15.35 -1.31
C GLU A 278 -6.07 16.16 -2.60
N ARG A 279 -6.80 17.27 -2.79
CA ARG A 279 -6.63 18.16 -3.94
C ARG A 279 -5.30 18.92 -3.90
N ILE A 280 -4.93 19.48 -2.75
CA ILE A 280 -3.70 20.26 -2.60
C ILE A 280 -2.45 19.37 -2.53
N LEU A 281 -2.55 18.22 -1.88
CA LEU A 281 -1.39 17.35 -1.62
C LEU A 281 -1.20 16.24 -2.68
N ASP A 282 -2.13 16.10 -3.62
CA ASP A 282 -2.14 15.08 -4.67
C ASP A 282 -1.88 13.65 -4.15
N ARG A 283 -2.46 13.33 -2.99
CA ARG A 283 -2.35 12.02 -2.35
C ARG A 283 -3.57 11.73 -1.49
N PRO A 284 -3.90 10.46 -1.21
CA PRO A 284 -4.90 10.12 -0.21
C PRO A 284 -4.54 10.68 1.18
N VAL A 285 -5.53 11.24 1.87
CA VAL A 285 -5.37 11.81 3.22
C VAL A 285 -6.42 11.23 4.15
N ALA A 286 -5.98 10.70 5.28
CA ALA A 286 -6.86 10.19 6.32
C ALA A 286 -7.38 11.35 7.17
N VAL A 287 -8.63 11.76 6.93
CA VAL A 287 -9.32 12.73 7.79
C VAL A 287 -10.28 11.98 8.71
N THR A 288 -9.90 11.83 9.98
CA THR A 288 -10.69 11.12 10.99
C THR A 288 -11.82 12.00 11.54
N ARG A 289 -12.70 11.41 12.35
CA ARG A 289 -13.75 12.18 13.03
C ARG A 289 -13.11 13.14 14.04
N GLU A 290 -12.14 12.66 14.78
CA GLU A 290 -11.41 13.38 15.82
C GLU A 290 -10.67 14.58 15.21
N LEU A 291 -9.98 14.37 14.08
CA LEU A 291 -9.32 15.47 13.36
C LEU A 291 -10.33 16.50 12.84
N THR A 292 -11.50 16.06 12.36
CA THR A 292 -12.56 16.96 11.89
C THR A 292 -13.13 17.80 13.05
N GLU A 293 -13.36 17.18 14.21
CA GLU A 293 -13.84 17.87 15.41
C GLU A 293 -12.82 18.90 15.91
N GLU A 294 -11.53 18.57 15.84
CA GLU A 294 -10.46 19.48 16.22
C GLU A 294 -10.33 20.68 15.27
N VAL A 295 -10.48 20.48 13.96
CA VAL A 295 -10.56 21.58 12.97
C VAL A 295 -11.70 22.53 13.32
N LEU A 296 -12.88 22.00 13.66
CA LEU A 296 -14.05 22.82 14.01
C LEU A 296 -13.85 23.56 15.33
N ARG A 297 -13.18 22.94 16.31
CA ARG A 297 -12.81 23.58 17.57
C ARG A 297 -11.90 24.79 17.31
N LEU A 298 -10.83 24.60 16.53
CA LEU A 298 -9.87 25.65 16.19
C LEU A 298 -10.48 26.78 15.34
N LEU A 299 -11.49 26.49 14.52
CA LEU A 299 -12.22 27.54 13.78
C LEU A 299 -12.95 28.52 14.70
N GLY A 300 -13.33 28.08 15.91
CA GLY A 300 -13.92 28.93 16.95
C GLY A 300 -12.90 29.73 17.75
N GLU A 301 -11.60 29.48 17.58
CA GLU A 301 -10.53 30.16 18.32
C GLU A 301 -9.97 31.34 17.52
N PRO A 302 -9.86 32.56 18.09
CA PRO A 302 -9.36 33.73 17.36
C PRO A 302 -7.94 33.57 16.81
N GLU A 303 -7.10 32.80 17.53
CA GLU A 303 -5.70 32.54 17.17
C GLU A 303 -5.58 31.46 16.08
N GLY A 304 -6.61 30.63 15.91
CA GLY A 304 -6.59 29.47 15.04
C GLY A 304 -5.61 28.39 15.52
N GLY A 305 -5.01 27.64 14.59
CA GLY A 305 -4.04 26.60 14.94
C GLY A 305 -3.59 25.77 13.74
N ALA A 306 -2.75 24.78 13.98
CA ALA A 306 -2.27 23.86 12.94
C ALA A 306 -2.44 22.40 13.38
N LEU A 307 -2.83 21.53 12.46
CA LEU A 307 -3.06 20.11 12.71
C LEU A 307 -2.31 19.26 11.68
N ASP A 308 -1.55 18.27 12.14
CA ASP A 308 -0.74 17.39 11.29
C ASP A 308 -1.62 16.44 10.45
N LEU A 309 -1.39 16.43 9.14
CA LEU A 309 -1.99 15.52 8.17
C LEU A 309 -1.08 14.33 7.81
N GLY A 310 0.04 14.21 8.52
CA GLY A 310 1.12 13.29 8.24
C GLY A 310 2.01 13.79 7.11
N GLY A 311 3.28 13.36 7.09
CA GLY A 311 4.21 13.73 6.02
C GLY A 311 4.77 15.16 6.10
N GLY A 312 4.41 15.94 7.13
CA GLY A 312 4.76 17.36 7.26
C GLY A 312 3.70 18.30 6.70
N ASP A 313 2.65 17.77 6.09
CA ASP A 313 1.51 18.53 5.63
C ASP A 313 0.57 18.87 6.80
N GLN A 314 -0.08 20.03 6.75
CA GLN A 314 -0.92 20.50 7.84
C GLN A 314 -2.24 21.07 7.33
N PHE A 315 -3.30 20.91 8.14
CA PHE A 315 -4.37 21.90 8.13
C PHE A 315 -3.90 23.11 8.94
N VAL A 316 -3.96 24.29 8.35
CA VAL A 316 -3.70 25.56 9.03
C VAL A 316 -5.01 26.31 9.12
N ILE A 317 -5.47 26.54 10.35
CA ILE A 317 -6.67 27.29 10.66
C ILE A 317 -6.25 28.71 11.00
N ARG A 318 -6.66 29.69 10.19
CA ARG A 318 -6.38 31.10 10.44
C ARG A 318 -7.45 31.96 9.76
N ARG A 319 -7.78 33.11 10.36
CA ARG A 319 -8.77 34.06 9.80
C ARG A 319 -10.12 33.39 9.46
N GLY A 320 -10.56 32.44 10.30
CA GLY A 320 -11.81 31.69 10.11
C GLY A 320 -11.82 30.71 8.93
N ARG A 321 -10.65 30.36 8.37
CA ARG A 321 -10.50 29.46 7.23
C ARG A 321 -9.64 28.28 7.57
N VAL A 322 -9.90 27.16 6.90
CA VAL A 322 -9.07 25.96 6.89
C VAL A 322 -8.30 25.93 5.58
N GLU A 323 -7.00 26.10 5.67
CA GLU A 323 -6.05 26.01 4.55
C GLU A 323 -5.27 24.70 4.66
N VAL A 324 -4.80 24.20 3.53
CA VAL A 324 -3.88 23.06 3.50
C VAL A 324 -2.52 23.59 3.12
N VAL A 325 -1.57 23.46 4.03
CA VAL A 325 -0.18 23.81 3.77
C VAL A 325 0.56 22.51 3.60
N SER A 326 1.11 22.29 2.40
CA SER A 326 2.11 21.24 2.28
C SER A 326 3.35 21.68 3.06
N GLY A 327 3.95 20.75 3.79
CA GLY A 327 5.25 20.97 4.43
C GLY A 327 6.38 21.32 3.44
N GLY A 328 6.08 21.39 2.13
CA GLY A 328 6.97 21.83 1.05
C GLY A 328 7.19 23.35 0.93
N GLY A 329 6.86 24.14 1.95
CA GLY A 329 7.08 25.60 1.98
C GLY A 329 8.37 26.08 2.67
N SER A 330 9.24 25.19 3.14
CA SER A 330 10.63 25.47 3.57
C SER A 330 11.26 24.16 4.04
N GLY A 331 11.45 23.22 3.12
CA GLY A 331 11.76 21.84 3.47
C GLY A 331 12.43 21.04 2.37
N GLY A 332 13.23 21.68 1.52
CA GLY A 332 14.51 21.09 1.17
C GLY A 332 15.36 21.06 2.45
N GLY A 333 14.96 20.27 3.45
CA GLY A 333 15.88 19.89 4.49
C GLY A 333 16.90 19.02 3.79
N ASP A 334 18.13 19.50 3.71
CA ASP A 334 19.26 18.64 3.40
C ASP A 334 19.07 17.34 4.18
N ILE A 335 19.19 16.20 3.48
CA ILE A 335 19.22 14.90 4.13
C ILE A 335 20.25 15.04 5.26
N PRO A 336 19.86 14.96 6.55
CA PRO A 336 20.78 15.31 7.61
C PRO A 336 21.99 14.40 7.50
N GLY A 337 23.18 15.02 7.47
CA GLY A 337 24.44 14.29 7.45
C GLY A 337 24.54 13.34 8.64
N ALA A 338 25.33 12.28 8.51
CA ALA A 338 25.55 11.39 9.64
C ALA A 338 26.19 12.16 10.80
N VAL A 339 25.65 12.00 12.01
CA VAL A 339 26.15 12.68 13.22
C VAL A 339 26.63 11.63 14.22
N ALA A 340 27.76 11.87 14.86
CA ALA A 340 28.28 11.07 15.96
C ALA A 340 27.38 11.22 17.20
N VAL A 341 27.07 10.10 17.84
CA VAL A 341 26.35 10.07 19.11
C VAL A 341 27.37 10.08 20.25
N PRO A 342 27.29 11.04 21.19
CA PRO A 342 28.22 11.10 22.32
C PRO A 342 27.99 9.90 23.26
N LEU A 343 29.07 9.24 23.68
CA LEU A 343 28.99 8.03 24.52
C LEU A 343 28.94 8.32 26.04
N GLU A 344 29.30 9.53 26.48
CA GLU A 344 29.36 9.83 27.92
C GLU A 344 28.02 10.31 28.48
N SER A 345 27.48 11.41 27.97
CA SER A 345 26.11 11.91 28.17
C SER A 345 25.93 13.19 27.36
N GLY A 346 24.71 13.50 26.94
CA GLY A 346 24.46 14.72 26.19
C GLY A 346 23.20 14.67 25.35
N SER A 347 23.07 15.59 24.40
CA SER A 347 21.98 15.61 23.43
C SER A 347 22.56 15.88 22.06
N VAL A 348 22.07 15.14 21.07
CA VAL A 348 22.48 15.27 19.67
C VAL A 348 21.25 15.47 18.81
N TRP A 349 21.37 16.34 17.80
CA TRP A 349 20.29 16.63 16.86
C TRP A 349 20.53 15.91 15.54
N PHE A 350 19.48 15.31 14.98
CA PHE A 350 19.48 14.72 13.66
C PHE A 350 18.30 15.28 12.85
N GLY A 351 18.58 16.30 12.04
CA GLY A 351 17.51 17.18 11.53
C GLY A 351 16.79 17.83 12.72
N GLU A 352 15.47 17.64 12.79
CA GLU A 352 14.63 18.18 13.87
C GLU A 352 14.44 17.19 15.05
N TRP A 353 15.09 16.02 15.02
CA TRP A 353 15.02 15.04 16.10
C TRP A 353 16.05 15.35 17.19
N GLU A 354 15.63 15.35 18.44
CA GLU A 354 16.54 15.38 19.59
C GLU A 354 16.75 13.96 20.11
N ILE A 355 18.00 13.49 20.17
CA ILE A 355 18.37 12.24 20.84
C ILE A 355 19.15 12.59 22.11
N ARG A 356 18.55 12.32 23.27
CA ARG A 356 19.23 12.44 24.56
C ARG A 356 19.93 11.15 24.92
N VAL A 357 21.17 11.26 25.34
CA VAL A 357 22.02 10.15 25.73
C VAL A 357 22.40 10.29 27.20
N GLY A 358 22.28 9.21 27.95
CA GLY A 358 22.73 9.13 29.33
C GLY A 358 23.02 7.70 29.75
N ARG A 359 23.63 7.52 30.91
CA ARG A 359 23.87 6.19 31.49
C ARG A 359 22.85 5.88 32.58
N THR A 360 22.51 4.60 32.68
CA THR A 360 21.60 4.05 33.69
C THR A 360 22.00 2.62 34.05
N ASP A 361 21.28 1.98 34.97
CA ASP A 361 21.46 0.58 35.36
C ASP A 361 20.36 -0.30 34.75
N GLU A 362 20.53 -1.64 34.80
CA GLU A 362 19.53 -2.56 34.27
C GLU A 362 18.17 -2.44 34.96
N PRO A 363 18.05 -2.32 36.30
CA PRO A 363 16.75 -2.15 36.96
C PRO A 363 15.97 -0.92 36.46
N ALA A 364 16.63 0.23 36.33
CA ALA A 364 16.02 1.44 35.80
C ALA A 364 15.72 1.30 34.30
N ALA A 365 16.61 0.66 33.52
CA ALA A 365 16.36 0.36 32.12
C ALA A 365 15.09 -0.49 31.95
N ARG A 366 14.95 -1.59 32.73
CA ARG A 366 13.78 -2.49 32.78
C ARG A 366 12.46 -1.76 32.98
N SER A 367 12.44 -0.72 33.82
CA SER A 367 11.24 0.11 34.03
C SER A 367 10.83 0.93 32.80
N GLY A 368 11.78 1.23 31.91
CA GLY A 368 11.57 1.98 30.67
C GLY A 368 11.42 1.10 29.42
N PHE A 369 11.53 -0.22 29.53
CA PHE A 369 11.30 -1.14 28.41
C PHE A 369 9.83 -1.08 27.95
N GLY A 370 9.63 -1.12 26.63
CA GLY A 370 8.30 -1.02 26.02
C GLY A 370 7.93 0.38 25.53
N ASN A 371 8.65 1.43 25.94
CA ASN A 371 8.55 2.73 25.28
C ASN A 371 9.38 2.71 23.98
N PRO A 372 8.77 2.81 22.79
CA PRO A 372 9.47 2.68 21.51
C PRO A 372 10.42 3.86 21.21
N TRP A 373 10.31 4.95 21.97
CA TRP A 373 11.17 6.13 21.90
C TRP A 373 12.41 6.04 22.79
N ASN A 374 12.55 4.97 23.56
CA ASN A 374 13.76 4.67 24.31
C ASN A 374 14.50 3.47 23.70
N ALA A 375 15.83 3.53 23.69
CA ALA A 375 16.68 2.36 23.49
C ALA A 375 17.68 2.25 24.64
N PHE A 376 17.93 1.01 25.03
CA PHE A 376 18.90 0.66 26.05
C PHE A 376 19.92 -0.29 25.42
N LEU A 377 21.20 0.05 25.51
CA LEU A 377 22.31 -0.70 24.95
C LEU A 377 23.24 -1.13 26.10
N ASP A 378 23.79 -2.34 26.01
CA ASP A 378 24.90 -2.76 26.88
C ASP A 378 26.12 -1.88 26.58
N ASP A 379 26.51 -1.02 27.53
CA ASP A 379 27.53 0.01 27.34
C ASP A 379 28.92 -0.62 27.13
N GLN A 380 29.21 -1.69 27.85
CA GLN A 380 30.49 -2.40 27.74
C GLN A 380 30.59 -3.12 26.38
N ALA A 381 29.57 -3.86 25.98
CA ALA A 381 29.56 -4.55 24.69
C ALA A 381 29.60 -3.58 23.51
N LEU A 382 29.02 -2.37 23.66
CA LEU A 382 29.13 -1.30 22.67
C LEU A 382 30.57 -0.80 22.54
N LEU A 383 31.24 -0.53 23.66
CA LEU A 383 32.64 -0.09 23.66
C LEU A 383 33.56 -1.14 23.05
N GLU A 384 33.39 -2.42 23.43
CA GLU A 384 34.14 -3.55 22.85
C GLU A 384 33.92 -3.63 21.33
N TRP A 385 32.66 -3.58 20.87
CA TRP A 385 32.34 -3.59 19.44
C TRP A 385 33.04 -2.45 18.70
N LEU A 386 32.92 -1.22 19.22
CA LEU A 386 33.52 -0.04 18.59
C LEU A 386 35.04 -0.19 18.46
N ILE A 387 35.72 -0.69 19.50
CA ILE A 387 37.16 -0.95 19.48
C ILE A 387 37.52 -2.03 18.44
N GLU A 388 36.78 -3.14 18.39
CA GLU A 388 37.04 -4.26 17.47
C GLU A 388 36.77 -3.93 16.00
N SER A 389 35.82 -3.03 15.75
CA SER A 389 35.35 -2.71 14.38
C SER A 389 36.14 -1.59 13.70
N SER A 390 37.19 -1.06 14.32
CA SER A 390 37.85 0.15 13.85
C SER A 390 39.21 -0.05 13.16
N PRO A 391 39.44 0.57 11.99
CA PRO A 391 40.76 0.69 11.37
C PRO A 391 41.59 1.90 11.87
N GLY A 392 41.06 2.77 12.75
CA GLY A 392 41.78 3.94 13.31
C GLY A 392 41.00 4.73 14.38
N PRO A 393 41.64 5.65 15.12
CA PRO A 393 41.03 6.35 16.27
C PRO A 393 39.94 7.38 15.93
N ASP A 394 39.84 7.84 14.67
CA ASP A 394 38.90 8.92 14.28
C ASP A 394 37.63 8.43 13.54
N ASP A 395 37.53 7.15 13.19
CA ASP A 395 36.38 6.56 12.47
C ASP A 395 35.35 5.85 13.40
N LEU A 396 35.55 5.97 14.72
CA LEU A 396 34.83 5.26 15.78
C LEU A 396 33.48 5.90 16.14
N LEU A 397 32.41 5.68 15.36
CA LEU A 397 31.16 6.38 15.66
C LEU A 397 29.93 5.45 15.70
N LEU A 398 29.33 5.38 16.88
CA LEU A 398 27.88 5.20 16.99
C LEU A 398 27.26 6.43 16.30
N THR A 399 26.56 6.22 15.19
CA THR A 399 26.05 7.31 14.35
C THR A 399 24.55 7.34 14.28
N LEU A 400 23.99 8.54 14.20
CA LEU A 400 22.65 8.78 13.69
C LEU A 400 22.78 9.16 12.22
N ARG A 401 22.08 8.44 11.35
CA ARG A 401 22.05 8.73 9.92
C ARG A 401 20.68 8.49 9.33
N SER A 402 20.50 8.96 8.11
CA SER A 402 19.34 8.58 7.29
C SER A 402 19.45 7.10 6.91
N TRP A 403 18.30 6.45 6.73
CA TRP A 403 18.30 5.09 6.18
C TRP A 403 18.83 5.09 4.74
N ARG A 404 19.49 3.99 4.36
CA ARG A 404 20.04 3.75 3.03
C ARG A 404 19.29 2.61 2.37
N ALA A 405 19.16 2.66 1.05
CA ALA A 405 18.60 1.55 0.30
C ALA A 405 19.43 0.28 0.53
N GLY A 406 18.79 -0.78 1.01
CA GLY A 406 19.47 -2.03 1.38
C GLY A 406 19.70 -2.20 2.88
N ASP A 407 19.55 -1.16 3.71
CA ASP A 407 19.66 -1.27 5.16
C ASP A 407 18.77 -2.39 5.71
N ARG A 408 19.32 -3.17 6.63
CA ARG A 408 18.62 -4.24 7.33
C ARG A 408 18.84 -4.11 8.84
N ILE A 409 17.86 -4.59 9.59
CA ILE A 409 17.93 -4.74 11.03
C ILE A 409 17.57 -6.17 11.43
N GLU A 410 18.17 -6.70 12.49
CA GLU A 410 17.80 -7.99 13.09
C GLU A 410 16.89 -7.74 14.30
N PRO A 411 15.55 -7.76 14.15
CA PRO A 411 14.65 -7.26 15.19
C PRO A 411 14.71 -8.07 16.48
N LEU A 412 14.68 -7.39 17.62
CA LEU A 412 14.57 -8.02 18.93
C LEU A 412 13.30 -8.88 19.02
N GLY A 413 13.44 -10.14 19.45
CA GLY A 413 12.31 -11.08 19.60
C GLY A 413 11.89 -11.81 18.33
N MET A 414 12.59 -11.61 17.20
CA MET A 414 12.34 -12.30 15.94
C MET A 414 13.60 -13.02 15.44
N SER A 415 13.43 -14.15 14.76
CA SER A 415 14.53 -14.79 14.01
C SER A 415 14.69 -14.13 12.63
N GLY A 416 15.94 -13.90 12.22
CA GLY A 416 16.28 -13.33 10.91
C GLY A 416 16.45 -11.80 10.90
N SER A 417 16.48 -11.23 9.69
CA SER A 417 16.67 -9.80 9.43
C SER A 417 15.55 -9.22 8.57
N LYS A 418 15.23 -7.93 8.74
CA LYS A 418 14.18 -7.19 8.04
C LYS A 418 14.76 -5.95 7.37
N LYS A 419 14.34 -5.62 6.15
CA LYS A 419 14.77 -4.37 5.49
C LYS A 419 14.16 -3.16 6.19
N LEU A 420 14.91 -2.07 6.35
CA LEU A 420 14.35 -0.84 6.92
C LEU A 420 13.24 -0.25 6.05
N GLN A 421 13.29 -0.41 4.74
CA GLN A 421 12.19 -0.02 3.85
C GLN A 421 10.86 -0.70 4.22
N ASP A 422 10.91 -1.99 4.57
CA ASP A 422 9.74 -2.75 5.00
C ASP A 422 9.29 -2.31 6.39
N VAL A 423 10.24 -2.02 7.30
CA VAL A 423 9.94 -1.44 8.63
C VAL A 423 9.16 -0.12 8.48
N PHE A 424 9.64 0.81 7.65
CA PHE A 424 8.95 2.08 7.40
C PHE A 424 7.61 1.90 6.72
N THR A 425 7.50 0.92 5.81
CA THR A 425 6.25 0.63 5.09
C THR A 425 5.20 0.04 6.04
N ASP A 426 5.58 -0.91 6.88
CA ASP A 426 4.70 -1.55 7.85
C ASP A 426 4.23 -0.56 8.92
N ALA A 427 5.10 0.38 9.30
CA ALA A 427 4.76 1.48 10.20
C ALA A 427 4.04 2.65 9.51
N LEU A 428 3.70 2.51 8.21
CA LEU A 428 3.03 3.53 7.40
C LEU A 428 3.72 4.90 7.41
N VAL A 429 5.04 4.92 7.56
CA VAL A 429 5.83 6.15 7.52
C VAL A 429 5.81 6.70 6.08
N PRO A 430 5.33 7.93 5.84
CA PRO A 430 5.31 8.55 4.52
C PRO A 430 6.72 8.66 3.92
N ALA A 431 6.85 8.48 2.60
CA ALA A 431 8.15 8.51 1.92
C ALA A 431 9.03 9.74 2.22
N PRO A 432 8.48 10.97 2.33
CA PRO A 432 9.26 12.15 2.72
C PRO A 432 9.86 12.02 4.14
N ARG A 433 9.07 11.55 5.12
CA ARG A 433 9.52 11.36 6.51
C ARG A 433 10.57 10.27 6.67
N ARG A 434 10.60 9.26 5.78
CA ARG A 434 11.62 8.22 5.84
C ARG A 434 13.02 8.80 5.69
N ARG A 435 13.18 9.81 4.82
CA ARG A 435 14.49 10.41 4.50
C ARG A 435 15.12 11.17 5.65
N THR A 436 14.31 11.65 6.61
CA THR A 436 14.77 12.41 7.78
C THR A 436 14.59 11.61 9.09
N TRP A 437 14.18 10.35 9.00
CA TRP A 437 14.00 9.50 10.18
C TRP A 437 15.37 8.98 10.67
N PRO A 438 15.74 9.20 11.94
CA PRO A 438 17.02 8.77 12.46
C PRO A 438 17.14 7.24 12.48
N VAL A 439 18.27 6.74 12.00
CA VAL A 439 18.71 5.36 12.15
C VAL A 439 19.99 5.37 12.97
N LEU A 440 19.95 4.76 14.15
CA LEU A 440 21.12 4.55 15.00
C LEU A 440 21.89 3.32 14.49
N ALA A 441 23.15 3.49 14.15
CA ALA A 441 23.99 2.44 13.59
C ALA A 441 25.42 2.44 14.16
N VAL A 442 26.03 1.26 14.19
CA VAL A 442 27.47 1.06 14.41
C VAL A 442 28.03 0.53 13.09
N GLY A 443 28.78 1.39 12.38
CA GLY A 443 29.17 1.14 10.99
C GLY A 443 27.94 0.91 10.08
N GLU A 444 27.91 -0.23 9.39
CA GLU A 444 26.76 -0.64 8.55
C GLU A 444 25.66 -1.40 9.34
N THR A 445 25.90 -1.72 10.62
CA THR A 445 24.94 -2.47 11.43
C THR A 445 23.92 -1.54 12.08
N VAL A 446 22.65 -1.70 11.73
CA VAL A 446 21.55 -0.93 12.34
C VAL A 446 21.23 -1.46 13.74
N ILE A 447 21.28 -0.58 14.72
CA ILE A 447 21.04 -0.88 16.13
C ILE A 447 19.60 -0.53 16.51
N TRP A 448 19.10 0.65 16.11
CA TRP A 448 17.77 1.13 16.52
C TRP A 448 17.20 2.12 15.52
N VAL A 449 15.89 2.03 15.28
CA VAL A 449 15.10 3.03 14.55
C VAL A 449 14.01 3.52 15.50
N PRO A 450 14.12 4.75 16.06
CA PRO A 450 13.23 5.24 17.09
C PRO A 450 11.76 5.19 16.69
N GLY A 451 10.91 4.78 17.63
CA GLY A 451 9.47 4.63 17.40
C GLY A 451 9.07 3.37 16.61
N LEU A 452 10.01 2.71 15.93
CA LEU A 452 9.69 1.66 14.94
C LEU A 452 10.22 0.28 15.33
N VAL A 453 11.53 0.13 15.52
CA VAL A 453 12.15 -1.19 15.72
C VAL A 453 13.51 -1.10 16.40
N ARG A 454 13.82 -2.09 17.24
CA ARG A 454 15.11 -2.25 17.90
C ARG A 454 15.76 -3.57 17.48
N SER A 455 17.08 -3.55 17.28
CA SER A 455 17.87 -4.74 16.96
C SER A 455 18.07 -5.65 18.19
N LYS A 456 18.33 -6.94 17.95
CA LYS A 456 18.77 -7.90 18.97
C LYS A 456 20.25 -7.77 19.34
N HIS A 457 21.00 -6.87 18.72
CA HIS A 457 22.38 -6.56 19.08
C HIS A 457 22.43 -5.67 20.33
N LEU A 458 23.53 -5.75 21.11
CA LEU A 458 23.79 -4.93 22.30
C LEU A 458 22.70 -5.06 23.37
N LEU A 459 22.21 -6.28 23.60
CA LEU A 459 21.26 -6.56 24.69
C LEU A 459 21.97 -6.50 26.03
N ILE A 460 21.29 -5.93 27.02
CA ILE A 460 21.81 -5.76 28.38
C ILE A 460 22.08 -7.13 29.00
N GLY A 461 23.33 -7.37 29.41
CA GLY A 461 23.79 -8.67 29.88
C GLY A 461 23.60 -8.99 31.37
N GLY A 462 22.92 -8.16 32.17
CA GLY A 462 22.61 -8.45 33.59
C GLY A 462 22.52 -7.23 34.54
N PRO A 463 22.20 -7.44 35.83
CA PRO A 463 21.69 -6.41 36.76
C PRO A 463 22.67 -5.33 37.21
N GLU A 464 23.97 -5.58 37.11
CA GLU A 464 25.01 -4.65 37.55
C GLU A 464 25.79 -4.03 36.38
N LYS A 465 25.32 -4.24 35.13
CA LYS A 465 26.03 -3.72 33.96
C LYS A 465 25.64 -2.28 33.66
N PRO A 466 26.60 -1.40 33.29
CA PRO A 466 26.30 -0.07 32.81
C PRO A 466 25.49 -0.14 31.51
N VAL A 467 24.44 0.67 31.42
CA VAL A 467 23.53 0.72 30.27
C VAL A 467 23.56 2.11 29.65
N LEU A 468 23.81 2.18 28.35
CA LEU A 468 23.63 3.41 27.59
C LEU A 468 22.14 3.55 27.23
N ARG A 469 21.51 4.60 27.74
CA ARG A 469 20.12 4.97 27.43
C ARG A 469 20.12 6.05 26.36
N LEU A 470 19.39 5.80 25.27
CA LEU A 470 19.02 6.79 24.28
C LEU A 470 17.51 7.07 24.37
N GLN A 471 17.13 8.34 24.34
CA GLN A 471 15.74 8.78 24.28
C GLN A 471 15.56 9.69 23.06
N ALA A 472 14.66 9.31 22.17
CA ALA A 472 14.32 10.08 20.98
C ALA A 472 13.09 10.95 21.25
N THR A 473 13.20 12.24 20.95
CA THR A 473 12.08 13.18 20.87
C THR A 473 11.84 13.48 19.39
N PRO A 474 10.74 12.98 18.79
CA PRO A 474 10.40 13.30 17.41
C PRO A 474 9.95 14.76 17.28
N PRO A 475 10.06 15.37 16.08
CA PRO A 475 9.52 16.70 15.77
C PRO A 475 7.99 16.70 15.61
N PHE A 476 7.32 15.65 16.07
CA PHE A 476 5.88 15.47 16.00
C PHE A 476 5.37 14.90 17.33
N PRO A 477 4.08 15.09 17.68
CA PRO A 477 3.53 14.56 18.93
C PRO A 477 3.66 13.03 19.01
N ILE A 478 4.04 12.53 20.19
CA ILE A 478 4.17 11.10 20.53
C ILE A 478 2.84 10.49 20.93
#